data_AF-A0A533SCJ9-F1
#
_entry.id   AF-A0A533SCJ9-F1
#
_cell.length_a   1.000
_cell.length_b   1.000
_cell.length_c   1.000
_cell.angle_alpha   90.00
_cell.angle_beta   90.00
_cell.angle_gamma   90.00
#
_symmetry.space_group_name_H-M   'P 1'
#
loop_
_entity.id
_entity.type
_entity.pdbx_description
1 polymer ?
#
loop_
_entity_poly.entity_id
_entity_poly.type
_entity_poly.pdbx_seq_one_letter_code
_entity_poly.pdbx_strand_id
1 'polypeptide(L)'
;MKRMFGSVVLMSAVVALLITSKPASAYSSQMMDRSMQGRGEGHGQMMRAGNMDMMGMCLQHADKIGLTDSQLMKVKQMHREMQKKQAQYMADLKIAEIDLAGIMDVKDFDLGKASAVAKRIEEIKTAQHLEILQAMKEMRTMLTDDQFKKMQKMMPMKAGVKNPAKRTLKKK
;
A
#
# COMPACT_ATOMS: atom_id res chain seq x y z
N MET A 1 -25.21 -58.31 1.59
CA MET A 1 -25.97 -58.68 2.82
C MET A 1 -25.02 -58.43 3.99
N LYS A 2 -25.25 -57.66 5.06
CA LYS A 2 -26.44 -57.08 5.70
C LYS A 2 -26.17 -55.61 6.04
N ARG A 3 -27.25 -54.82 6.01
CA ARG A 3 -27.39 -53.46 6.55
C ARG A 3 -27.20 -53.47 8.07
N MET A 4 -26.84 -52.34 8.69
CA MET A 4 -27.69 -51.65 9.69
C MET A 4 -27.19 -50.21 9.89
N PHE A 5 -28.13 -49.29 9.66
CA PHE A 5 -28.11 -47.87 10.02
C PHE A 5 -28.39 -47.69 11.52
N GLY A 6 -27.99 -46.54 12.08
CA GLY A 6 -28.45 -46.01 13.37
C GLY A 6 -27.28 -45.80 14.33
N SER A 7 -27.02 -44.62 14.92
CA SER A 7 -27.98 -43.62 15.36
C SER A 7 -27.39 -42.21 15.29
N VAL A 8 -28.24 -41.30 14.86
CA VAL A 8 -28.09 -39.85 14.84
C VAL A 8 -28.61 -39.31 16.17
N VAL A 9 -27.90 -38.34 16.75
CA VAL A 9 -28.37 -37.31 17.69
C VAL A 9 -28.65 -37.68 19.17
N LEU A 10 -27.88 -37.03 20.04
CA LEU A 10 -28.28 -36.53 21.38
C LEU A 10 -27.39 -35.30 21.68
N MET A 11 -27.77 -34.11 21.22
CA MET A 11 -28.46 -33.06 21.99
C MET A 11 -27.94 -32.82 23.41
N SER A 12 -27.10 -31.79 23.53
CA SER A 12 -27.18 -30.68 24.48
C SER A 12 -27.56 -30.96 25.94
N ALA A 13 -26.60 -30.73 26.85
CA ALA A 13 -26.89 -30.26 28.20
C ALA A 13 -26.22 -28.89 28.41
N VAL A 14 -27.01 -27.97 28.94
CA VAL A 14 -26.85 -26.53 28.99
C VAL A 14 -26.76 -26.12 30.47
N VAL A 15 -25.75 -25.29 30.77
CA VAL A 15 -25.79 -24.17 31.74
C VAL A 15 -25.47 -24.36 33.23
N ALA A 16 -24.65 -23.41 33.66
CA ALA A 16 -24.52 -22.74 34.96
C ALA A 16 -23.74 -23.43 36.08
N LEU A 17 -22.47 -23.04 36.19
CA LEU A 17 -21.89 -22.74 37.50
C LEU A 17 -21.34 -21.30 37.49
N LEU A 18 -22.22 -20.34 37.80
CA LEU A 18 -21.85 -18.97 38.16
C LEU A 18 -21.61 -18.94 39.68
N ILE A 19 -20.35 -18.97 40.10
CA ILE A 19 -19.97 -18.58 41.46
C ILE A 19 -19.26 -17.23 41.40
N THR A 20 -19.90 -16.32 42.11
CA THR A 20 -19.60 -14.91 42.29
C THR A 20 -18.24 -14.67 42.93
N SER A 21 -17.35 -13.94 42.26
CA SER A 21 -16.33 -13.13 42.92
C SER A 21 -16.69 -11.65 42.75
N LYS A 22 -16.97 -10.98 43.88
CA LYS A 22 -17.22 -9.53 43.93
C LYS A 22 -15.91 -8.76 43.67
N PRO A 23 -15.99 -7.53 43.10
CA PRO A 23 -14.84 -6.81 42.61
C PRO A 23 -14.05 -6.14 43.73
N ALA A 24 -12.72 -6.28 43.72
CA ALA A 24 -11.84 -5.41 44.48
C ALA A 24 -11.63 -4.11 43.69
N SER A 25 -12.46 -3.10 43.95
CA SER A 25 -12.18 -1.72 43.52
C SER A 25 -11.20 -1.08 44.50
N ALA A 26 -9.91 -1.10 44.18
CA ALA A 26 -8.92 -0.17 44.71
C ALA A 26 -7.62 -0.28 43.91
N TYR A 27 -7.62 0.20 42.67
CA TYR A 27 -6.39 0.58 41.97
C TYR A 27 -6.67 1.81 41.08
N SER A 28 -7.14 2.88 41.71
CA SER A 28 -6.97 4.22 41.17
C SER A 28 -5.70 4.80 41.79
N SER A 29 -4.65 4.97 40.97
CA SER A 29 -3.59 6.00 41.07
C SER A 29 -2.25 5.49 40.53
N GLN A 30 -2.20 5.03 39.28
CA GLN A 30 -0.96 5.19 38.50
C GLN A 30 -1.18 4.97 36.99
N MET A 31 -2.23 5.57 36.44
CA MET A 31 -2.15 5.99 35.03
C MET A 31 -1.35 7.30 35.01
N MET A 32 -0.06 7.18 35.30
CA MET A 32 0.90 8.20 34.89
C MET A 32 0.80 8.26 33.38
N ASP A 33 0.12 9.29 32.88
CA ASP A 33 0.77 10.34 32.11
C ASP A 33 1.95 9.86 31.24
N ARG A 34 1.72 8.82 30.45
CA ARG A 34 2.26 8.77 29.10
C ARG A 34 1.28 9.53 28.24
N SER A 35 1.36 10.85 28.39
CA SER A 35 1.23 11.78 27.30
C SER A 35 1.48 11.05 25.97
N MET A 36 0.40 10.91 25.20
CA MET A 36 0.39 10.56 23.78
C MET A 36 1.07 11.70 23.00
N GLN A 37 2.29 12.03 23.38
CA GLN A 37 3.16 13.00 22.74
C GLN A 37 4.05 12.24 21.75
N GLY A 38 3.34 11.51 20.90
CA GLY A 38 3.82 10.94 19.66
C GLY A 38 2.86 11.36 18.57
N ARG A 39 2.73 12.68 18.35
CA ARG A 39 2.36 13.21 17.04
C ARG A 39 3.42 12.69 16.04
N GLY A 40 3.17 11.49 15.57
CA GLY A 40 3.96 10.75 14.61
C GLY A 40 3.09 10.05 13.57
N GLU A 41 1.79 10.36 13.50
CA GLU A 41 0.93 10.08 12.33
C GLU A 41 1.31 10.98 11.13
N GLY A 42 2.59 11.13 10.87
CA GLY A 42 3.13 12.11 9.92
C GLY A 42 4.38 11.64 9.18
N HIS A 43 4.76 10.36 9.24
CA HIS A 43 6.00 9.87 8.63
C HIS A 43 5.85 8.54 7.85
N GLY A 44 4.65 8.23 7.36
CA GLY A 44 4.45 7.20 6.32
C GLY A 44 4.09 7.75 4.93
N GLN A 45 3.77 9.05 4.84
CA GLN A 45 3.16 9.63 3.64
C GLN A 45 4.14 10.30 2.66
N MET A 46 5.42 10.47 3.00
CA MET A 46 6.25 11.40 2.23
C MET A 46 7.29 10.79 1.29
N MET A 47 7.41 9.47 1.17
CA MET A 47 8.24 8.85 0.12
C MET A 47 7.66 7.52 -0.40
N ARG A 48 6.38 7.52 -0.80
CA ARG A 48 5.90 6.51 -1.76
C ARG A 48 6.40 7.00 -3.12
N ALA A 49 7.27 6.26 -3.80
CA ALA A 49 7.81 6.62 -5.11
C ALA A 49 6.77 6.67 -6.26
N GLY A 50 5.52 7.04 -5.97
CA GLY A 50 4.35 6.95 -6.83
C GLY A 50 3.28 8.00 -6.55
N ASN A 51 3.65 9.22 -6.11
CA ASN A 51 2.69 10.32 -5.95
C ASN A 51 2.35 11.04 -7.29
N MET A 52 2.51 10.37 -8.42
CA MET A 52 1.82 10.75 -9.65
C MET A 52 0.98 9.56 -10.09
N ASP A 53 -0.31 9.61 -9.73
CA ASP A 53 -1.32 8.76 -10.35
C ASP A 53 -1.45 9.15 -11.82
N MET A 54 -0.52 8.63 -12.62
CA MET A 54 -0.37 8.92 -14.04
C MET A 54 -1.68 8.64 -14.79
N MET A 55 -2.28 7.49 -14.51
CA MET A 55 -3.51 7.05 -15.15
C MET A 55 -4.70 7.88 -14.66
N GLY A 56 -4.81 8.17 -13.35
CA GLY A 56 -5.84 9.06 -12.82
C GLY A 56 -5.82 10.44 -13.46
N MET A 57 -4.63 11.02 -13.66
CA MET A 57 -4.48 12.28 -14.39
C MET A 57 -4.93 12.16 -15.85
N CYS A 58 -4.49 11.10 -16.55
CA CYS A 58 -4.93 10.86 -17.94
C CYS A 58 -6.45 10.74 -18.06
N LEU A 59 -7.11 10.11 -17.08
CA LEU A 59 -8.57 10.00 -17.04
C LEU A 59 -9.24 11.35 -16.77
N GLN A 60 -8.71 12.16 -15.85
CA GLN A 60 -9.21 13.50 -15.55
C GLN A 60 -9.04 14.50 -16.72
N HIS A 61 -8.10 14.24 -17.61
CA HIS A 61 -7.78 15.11 -18.74
C HIS A 61 -7.93 14.41 -20.10
N ALA A 62 -8.75 13.36 -20.17
CA ALA A 62 -8.93 12.54 -21.37
C ALA A 62 -9.26 13.38 -22.61
N ASP A 63 -10.20 14.33 -22.50
CA ASP A 63 -10.61 15.21 -23.60
C ASP A 63 -9.47 16.13 -24.06
N LYS A 64 -8.70 16.67 -23.10
CA LYS A 64 -7.59 17.58 -23.39
C LYS A 64 -6.42 16.85 -24.05
N ILE A 65 -6.16 15.61 -23.62
CA ILE A 65 -5.17 14.72 -24.24
C ILE A 65 -5.68 14.28 -25.63
N GLY A 66 -6.99 14.14 -25.79
CA GLY A 66 -7.65 13.65 -26.99
C GLY A 66 -7.63 12.13 -27.05
N LEU A 67 -7.86 11.45 -25.93
CA LEU A 67 -7.96 9.99 -25.89
C LEU A 67 -9.19 9.52 -26.68
N THR A 68 -9.03 8.47 -27.48
CA THR A 68 -10.16 7.78 -28.10
C THR A 68 -10.95 7.01 -27.05
N ASP A 69 -12.20 6.63 -27.35
CA ASP A 69 -13.01 5.80 -26.46
C ASP A 69 -12.32 4.45 -26.13
N SER A 70 -11.67 3.85 -27.12
CA SER A 70 -10.90 2.61 -26.95
C SER A 70 -9.72 2.78 -26.00
N GLN A 71 -8.95 3.87 -26.16
CA GLN A 71 -7.87 4.21 -25.24
C GLN A 71 -8.41 4.48 -23.83
N LEU A 72 -9.47 5.28 -23.71
CA LEU A 72 -10.09 5.63 -22.44
C LEU A 72 -10.56 4.39 -21.65
N MET A 73 -11.23 3.44 -22.32
CA MET A 73 -11.64 2.19 -21.69
C MET A 73 -10.44 1.40 -21.17
N LYS A 74 -9.37 1.28 -21.97
CA LYS A 74 -8.18 0.55 -21.56
C LYS A 74 -7.45 1.24 -20.39
N VAL A 75 -7.36 2.58 -20.38
CA VAL A 75 -6.79 3.33 -19.25
C VAL A 75 -7.61 3.14 -17.97
N LYS A 76 -8.96 3.16 -18.07
CA LYS A 76 -9.84 2.88 -16.91
C LYS A 76 -9.60 1.49 -16.34
N GLN A 77 -9.44 0.49 -17.20
CA GLN A 77 -9.17 -0.88 -16.77
C GLN A 77 -7.80 -0.97 -16.08
N MET A 78 -6.75 -0.47 -16.72
CA MET A 78 -5.39 -0.44 -16.14
C MET A 78 -5.35 0.29 -14.80
N HIS A 79 -6.05 1.42 -14.67
CA HIS A 79 -6.12 2.18 -13.42
C HIS A 79 -6.76 1.39 -12.29
N ARG A 80 -7.89 0.71 -12.56
CA ARG A 80 -8.56 -0.14 -11.57
C ARG A 80 -7.69 -1.31 -11.13
N GLU A 81 -7.03 -1.97 -12.08
CA GLU A 81 -6.12 -3.08 -11.79
C GLU A 81 -4.92 -2.62 -10.95
N MET A 82 -4.31 -1.49 -11.33
CA MET A 82 -3.22 -0.88 -10.57
C MET A 82 -3.66 -0.48 -9.15
N GLN A 83 -4.85 0.09 -8.97
CA GLN A 83 -5.37 0.42 -7.63
C GLN A 83 -5.52 -0.82 -6.75
N LYS A 84 -6.05 -1.93 -7.30
CA LYS A 84 -6.14 -3.22 -6.59
C LYS A 84 -4.78 -3.73 -6.18
N LYS A 85 -3.81 -3.78 -7.12
CA LYS A 85 -2.44 -4.21 -6.83
C LYS A 85 -1.76 -3.32 -5.79
N GLN A 86 -1.94 -2.00 -5.89
CA GLN A 86 -1.38 -1.07 -4.91
C GLN A 86 -1.96 -1.28 -3.51
N ALA A 87 -3.25 -1.54 -3.38
CA ALA A 87 -3.87 -1.86 -2.10
C ALA A 87 -3.29 -3.16 -1.52
N GLN A 88 -3.12 -4.18 -2.35
CA GLN A 88 -2.48 -5.44 -1.96
C GLN A 88 -1.04 -5.21 -1.49
N TYR A 89 -0.21 -4.51 -2.26
CA TYR A 89 1.17 -4.19 -1.85
C TYR A 89 1.23 -3.42 -0.53
N MET A 90 0.31 -2.48 -0.30
CA MET A 90 0.23 -1.77 0.99
C MET A 90 -0.12 -2.70 2.15
N ALA A 91 -1.07 -3.62 1.94
CA ALA A 91 -1.44 -4.59 2.96
C ALA A 91 -0.29 -5.55 3.26
N ASP A 92 0.33 -6.13 2.22
CA ASP A 92 1.45 -7.08 2.37
C ASP A 92 2.66 -6.42 3.03
N LEU A 93 2.98 -5.18 2.63
CA LEU A 93 4.05 -4.40 3.27
C LEU A 93 3.73 -4.16 4.74
N LYS A 94 2.50 -3.76 5.06
CA LYS A 94 2.11 -3.48 6.44
C LYS A 94 2.15 -4.73 7.32
N ILE A 95 1.74 -5.88 6.78
CA ILE A 95 1.85 -7.17 7.48
C ILE A 95 3.32 -7.49 7.77
N ALA A 96 4.20 -7.38 6.77
CA ALA A 96 5.63 -7.67 6.96
C ALA A 96 6.30 -6.71 7.96
N GLU A 97 5.90 -5.43 7.99
CA GLU A 97 6.37 -4.47 9.00
C GLU A 97 5.91 -4.84 10.41
N ILE A 98 4.67 -5.31 10.57
CA ILE A 98 4.14 -5.80 11.86
C ILE A 98 4.88 -7.06 12.30
N ASP A 99 5.10 -8.00 11.38
CA ASP A 99 5.85 -9.24 11.65
C ASP A 99 7.29 -8.92 12.12
N LEU A 100 7.96 -7.98 11.46
CA LEU A 100 9.30 -7.53 11.85
C LEU A 100 9.30 -6.89 13.24
N ALA A 101 8.34 -6.00 13.51
CA ALA A 101 8.19 -5.38 14.82
C ALA A 101 7.97 -6.44 15.92
N GLY A 102 7.14 -7.45 15.66
CA GLY A 102 6.90 -8.55 16.59
C GLY A 102 8.15 -9.40 16.88
N ILE A 103 9.00 -9.63 15.87
CA ILE A 103 10.29 -10.32 16.07
C ILE A 103 11.21 -9.48 16.98
N MET A 104 11.23 -8.17 16.79
CA MET A 104 12.12 -7.23 17.49
C MET A 104 11.64 -6.82 18.89
N ASP A 105 10.46 -7.28 19.34
CA ASP A 105 9.86 -6.88 20.63
C ASP A 105 10.56 -7.51 21.86
N VAL A 106 11.53 -8.41 21.63
CA VAL A 106 12.34 -9.04 22.68
C VAL A 106 13.79 -8.55 22.64
N LYS A 107 14.44 -8.53 23.82
CA LYS A 107 15.82 -8.00 23.98
C LYS A 107 16.87 -8.74 23.12
N ASP A 108 16.74 -10.06 23.02
CA ASP A 108 17.63 -10.92 22.23
C ASP A 108 16.81 -11.57 21.10
N PHE A 109 16.48 -10.76 20.10
CA PHE A 109 15.68 -11.21 18.97
C PHE A 109 16.50 -12.02 17.97
N ASP A 110 15.83 -12.91 17.26
CA ASP A 110 16.44 -13.72 16.20
C ASP A 110 16.75 -12.84 14.98
N LEU A 111 18.02 -12.46 14.83
CA LEU A 111 18.51 -11.66 13.71
C LEU A 111 18.28 -12.34 12.35
N GLY A 112 18.31 -13.68 12.30
CA GLY A 112 18.05 -14.44 11.07
C GLY A 112 16.61 -14.26 10.60
N LYS A 113 15.65 -14.37 11.52
CA LYS A 113 14.23 -14.11 11.22
C LYS A 113 13.98 -12.66 10.86
N ALA A 114 14.54 -11.71 11.61
CA ALA A 114 14.41 -10.28 11.31
C ALA A 114 14.95 -9.95 9.91
N SER A 115 16.12 -10.50 9.56
CA SER A 115 16.74 -10.31 8.25
C SER A 115 15.91 -10.91 7.11
N ALA A 116 15.26 -12.05 7.33
CA ALA A 116 14.37 -12.66 6.34
C ALA A 116 13.13 -11.78 6.07
N VAL A 117 12.50 -11.24 7.11
CA VAL A 117 11.35 -10.33 6.95
C VAL A 117 11.78 -9.00 6.31
N ALA A 118 12.94 -8.46 6.67
CA ALA A 118 13.49 -7.27 6.02
C ALA A 118 13.72 -7.47 4.51
N LYS A 119 14.23 -8.63 4.09
CA LYS A 119 14.34 -8.98 2.66
C LYS A 119 12.98 -9.03 1.97
N ARG A 120 11.98 -9.66 2.60
CA ARG A 120 10.60 -9.71 2.08
C ARG A 120 10.00 -8.31 1.90
N ILE A 121 10.25 -7.39 2.83
CA ILE A 121 9.82 -5.98 2.72
C ILE A 121 10.41 -5.34 1.46
N GLU A 122 11.70 -5.52 1.20
CA GLU A 122 12.36 -4.96 0.01
C GLU A 122 11.90 -5.64 -1.29
N GLU A 123 11.60 -6.93 -1.27
CA GLU A 123 10.99 -7.65 -2.40
C GLU A 123 9.61 -7.06 -2.74
N ILE A 124 8.76 -6.81 -1.74
CA ILE A 124 7.44 -6.19 -1.93
C ILE A 124 7.57 -4.80 -2.55
N LYS A 125 8.45 -3.95 -2.01
CA LYS A 125 8.69 -2.59 -2.56
C LYS A 125 9.21 -2.64 -3.99
N THR A 126 10.15 -3.55 -4.26
CA THR A 126 10.72 -3.73 -5.60
C THR A 126 9.65 -4.17 -6.59
N ALA A 127 8.84 -5.16 -6.23
CA ALA A 127 7.73 -5.63 -7.06
C ALA A 127 6.72 -4.49 -7.34
N GLN A 128 6.38 -3.70 -6.32
CA GLN A 128 5.52 -2.53 -6.48
C GLN A 128 6.10 -1.53 -7.49
N HIS A 129 7.39 -1.18 -7.38
CA HIS A 129 8.03 -0.24 -8.31
C HIS A 129 8.08 -0.77 -9.75
N LEU A 130 8.40 -2.06 -9.93
CA LEU A 130 8.43 -2.69 -11.24
C LEU A 130 7.04 -2.67 -11.91
N GLU A 131 5.99 -2.95 -11.14
CA GLU A 131 4.60 -2.89 -11.64
C GLU A 131 4.23 -1.47 -12.08
N ILE A 132 4.60 -0.44 -11.31
CA ILE A 132 4.39 0.97 -11.68
C ILE A 132 5.13 1.30 -12.98
N LEU A 133 6.40 0.90 -13.11
CA LEU A 133 7.19 1.14 -14.32
C LEU A 133 6.59 0.45 -15.54
N GLN A 134 6.11 -0.79 -15.38
CA GLN A 134 5.46 -1.53 -16.45
C GLN A 134 4.17 -0.84 -16.90
N ALA A 135 3.32 -0.44 -15.96
CA ALA A 135 2.07 0.25 -16.28
C ALA A 135 2.31 1.63 -16.90
N MET A 136 3.35 2.35 -16.46
CA MET A 136 3.78 3.60 -17.08
C MET A 136 4.25 3.37 -18.53
N LYS A 137 5.02 2.30 -18.78
CA LYS A 137 5.46 1.94 -20.13
C LYS A 137 4.26 1.61 -21.02
N GLU A 138 3.35 0.76 -20.54
CA GLU A 138 2.15 0.38 -21.28
C GLU A 138 1.28 1.59 -21.63
N MET A 139 1.02 2.47 -20.65
CA MET A 139 0.28 3.70 -20.87
C MET A 139 0.92 4.55 -21.98
N ARG A 140 2.24 4.72 -21.96
CA ARG A 140 2.96 5.49 -22.99
C ARG A 140 2.87 4.85 -24.36
N THR A 141 2.97 3.53 -24.46
CA THR A 141 2.89 2.81 -25.76
C THR A 141 1.51 2.88 -26.41
N MET A 142 0.46 3.14 -25.64
CA MET A 142 -0.90 3.26 -26.18
C MET A 142 -1.23 4.64 -26.72
N LEU A 143 -0.46 5.66 -26.35
CA LEU A 143 -0.67 7.03 -26.79
C LEU A 143 0.03 7.27 -28.12
N THR A 144 -0.58 8.11 -28.95
CA THR A 144 0.15 8.72 -30.08
C THR A 144 1.19 9.70 -29.55
N ASP A 145 2.18 10.06 -30.37
CA ASP A 145 3.21 11.04 -29.99
C ASP A 145 2.61 12.38 -29.54
N ASP A 146 1.54 12.83 -30.19
CA ASP A 146 0.87 14.09 -29.84
C ASP A 146 0.08 13.98 -28.54
N GLN A 147 -0.62 12.87 -28.31
CA GLN A 147 -1.27 12.59 -27.03
C GLN A 147 -0.24 12.50 -25.89
N PHE A 148 0.90 11.83 -26.13
CA PHE A 148 1.99 11.72 -25.17
C PHE A 148 2.61 13.07 -24.83
N LYS A 149 2.84 13.95 -25.83
CA LYS A 149 3.30 15.33 -25.59
C LYS A 149 2.29 16.13 -24.76
N LYS A 150 0.99 16.02 -25.05
CA LYS A 150 -0.07 16.68 -24.27
C LYS A 150 -0.10 16.18 -22.82
N MET A 151 -0.02 14.86 -22.64
CA MET A 151 0.07 14.21 -21.34
C MET A 151 1.31 14.68 -20.55
N GLN A 152 2.49 14.77 -21.18
CA GLN A 152 3.70 15.28 -20.53
C GLN A 152 3.55 16.72 -20.01
N LYS A 153 2.86 17.59 -20.75
CA LYS A 153 2.60 18.96 -20.31
C LYS A 153 1.71 19.03 -19.06
N MET A 154 0.89 18.01 -18.83
CA MET A 154 -0.02 17.92 -17.69
C MET A 154 0.62 17.25 -16.48
N MET A 155 1.67 16.45 -16.65
CA MET A 155 2.49 15.97 -15.54
C MET A 155 3.59 16.98 -15.26
N PRO A 156 3.59 17.66 -14.11
CA PRO A 156 4.81 18.26 -13.59
C PRO A 156 5.71 17.12 -13.11
N MET A 157 6.28 16.36 -14.05
CA MET A 157 7.54 15.70 -13.80
C MET A 157 8.46 16.86 -13.43
N LYS A 158 8.85 16.96 -12.15
CA LYS A 158 9.99 17.78 -11.78
C LYS A 158 11.17 17.19 -12.53
N ALA A 159 11.32 17.60 -13.79
CA ALA A 159 12.46 17.29 -14.61
C ALA A 159 13.62 18.01 -13.94
N GLY A 160 14.31 17.29 -13.06
CA GLY A 160 15.58 17.69 -12.46
C GLY A 160 16.71 17.78 -13.50
N VAL A 161 16.39 18.13 -14.74
CA VAL A 161 17.34 18.48 -15.78
C VAL A 161 17.10 19.94 -16.13
N LYS A 162 17.55 20.82 -15.23
CA LYS A 162 17.93 22.16 -15.66
C LYS A 162 19.07 21.96 -16.65
N ASN A 163 18.77 22.11 -17.93
CA ASN A 163 19.75 22.03 -19.00
C ASN A 163 20.87 23.07 -18.72
N PRO A 164 22.10 22.67 -18.33
CA PRO A 164 23.13 23.61 -17.90
C PRO A 164 23.66 24.48 -19.06
N ALA A 165 23.36 24.12 -20.31
CA ALA A 165 23.89 24.76 -21.51
C ALA A 165 23.33 26.17 -21.80
N LYS A 166 22.33 26.69 -21.07
CA LYS A 166 21.76 28.03 -21.32
C LYS A 166 22.23 29.13 -20.37
N ARG A 167 23.16 28.86 -19.44
CA ARG A 167 23.59 29.86 -18.44
C ARG A 167 24.85 30.66 -18.78
N THR A 168 25.56 30.33 -19.86
CA THR A 168 26.80 31.02 -20.26
C THR A 168 26.70 31.58 -21.67
N LEU A 169 25.91 32.65 -21.86
CA LEU A 169 26.04 33.52 -23.05
C LEU A 169 25.27 34.83 -22.87
N LYS A 170 25.37 35.47 -21.70
CA LYS A 170 25.14 36.91 -21.53
C LYS A 170 25.95 37.43 -20.34
N LYS A 171 27.25 37.67 -20.56
CA LYS A 171 27.92 38.81 -19.94
C LYS A 171 28.30 39.73 -21.09
N LYS A 172 27.57 40.85 -21.18
CA LYS A 172 28.06 42.06 -21.84
C LYS A 172 29.05 42.72 -20.90
#